data_AF-A0A2V8UZ17-F1
#
_entry.id   AF-A0A2V8UZ17-F1
#
_cell.length_a   1.000
_cell.length_b   1.000
_cell.length_c   1.000
_cell.angle_alpha   90.00
_cell.angle_beta   90.00
_cell.angle_gamma   90.00
#
_symmetry.space_group_name_H-M   'P 1'
#
loop_
_entity.id
_entity.type
_entity.pdbx_description
1 polymer ?
#
loop_
_entity_poly.entity_id
_entity_poly.type
_entity_poly.pdbx_seq_one_letter_code
_entity_poly.pdbx_strand_id
1 'polypeptide(L)' 'MPDFSAMPEVFVSNAELATAVSRETKIGKLRKLGSRLYTRNLTEPPERIVQRNLWPLV' A
#
# COMPACT_ATOMS: atom_id res chain seq x y z
N MET A 1 -14.56 -7.96 -3.30
CA MET A 1 -13.29 -7.22 -3.46
C MET A 1 -12.30 -7.80 -2.45
N PRO A 2 -11.00 -7.87 -2.74
CA PRO A 2 -10.02 -8.33 -1.76
C PRO A 2 -10.07 -7.44 -0.52
N ASP A 3 -10.05 -8.06 0.66
CA ASP A 3 -9.99 -7.33 1.91
C ASP A 3 -8.54 -6.95 2.22
N PHE A 4 -8.21 -5.67 2.02
CA PHE A 4 -6.90 -5.11 2.34
C PHE A 4 -6.71 -4.90 3.86
N SER A 5 -7.76 -5.12 4.67
CA SER A 5 -7.70 -4.91 6.12
C SER A 5 -6.77 -5.90 6.82
N ALA A 6 -6.63 -7.11 6.27
CA ALA A 6 -5.74 -8.15 6.74
C ALA A 6 -4.30 -8.04 6.20
N MET A 7 -4.04 -7.13 5.26
CA MET A 7 -2.70 -6.91 4.72
C MET A 7 -1.88 -6.02 5.65
N PRO A 8 -0.54 -6.16 5.62
CA PRO A 8 0.34 -5.26 6.35
C PRO A 8 0.11 -3.81 5.93
N GLU A 9 0.47 -2.88 6.80
CA GLU A 9 0.27 -1.45 6.57
C GLU A 9 0.89 -0.96 5.25
N VAL A 10 2.05 -1.53 4.91
CA VAL A 10 2.73 -1.37 3.64
C VAL A 10 2.84 -2.75 3.01
N PHE A 11 2.47 -2.85 1.74
CA PHE A 11 2.52 -4.10 1.00
C PHE A 11 2.90 -3.88 -0.46
N VAL A 12 3.44 -4.95 -1.06
CA VAL A 12 3.76 -4.99 -2.49
C VAL A 12 2.57 -5.60 -3.23
N SER A 13 2.08 -4.91 -4.26
CA SER A 13 1.07 -5.43 -5.17
C SER A 13 1.68 -6.48 -6.10
N ASN A 14 1.00 -7.62 -6.24
CA ASN A 14 1.25 -8.62 -7.27
C ASN A 14 0.31 -8.41 -8.49
N ALA A 15 0.45 -9.24 -9.52
CA ALA A 15 -0.36 -9.14 -10.75
C ALA A 15 -1.86 -9.39 -10.49
N GLU A 16 -2.19 -10.27 -9.55
CA GLU A 16 -3.57 -10.61 -9.19
C GLU A 16 -4.29 -9.46 -8.47
N LEU A 17 -3.57 -8.70 -7.64
CA LEU A 17 -4.09 -7.57 -6.90
C LEU A 17 -3.98 -6.24 -7.65
N ALA A 18 -3.23 -6.18 -8.76
CA ALA A 18 -2.94 -4.94 -9.48
C ALA A 18 -4.20 -4.15 -9.85
N THR A 19 -5.24 -4.84 -10.35
CA THR A 19 -6.52 -4.22 -10.71
C THR A 19 -7.27 -3.68 -9.49
N ALA A 20 -7.28 -4.46 -8.40
CA ALA A 20 -7.97 -4.07 -7.17
C ALA A 20 -7.27 -2.90 -6.47
N VAL A 21 -5.93 -2.94 -6.36
CA VAL A 21 -5.11 -1.88 -5.78
C VAL A 21 -5.23 -0.59 -6.59
N SER A 22 -5.21 -0.67 -7.92
CA SER A 22 -5.41 0.50 -8.79
C SER A 22 -6.78 1.14 -8.56
N ARG A 23 -7.84 0.34 -8.42
CA ARG A 23 -9.19 0.82 -8.13
C ARG A 23 -9.27 1.47 -6.75
N GLU A 24 -8.76 0.81 -5.71
CA GLU A 24 -8.78 1.32 -4.33
C GLU A 24 -7.90 2.58 -4.16
N THR A 25 -6.82 2.70 -4.93
CA THR A 25 -6.00 3.91 -4.98
C THR A 25 -6.77 5.07 -5.62
N LYS A 26 -7.51 4.81 -6.71
CA LYS A 26 -8.32 5.85 -7.38
C LYS A 26 -9.45 6.40 -6.51
N ILE A 27 -10.05 5.56 -5.68
CA ILE A 27 -11.11 5.99 -4.74
C ILE A 27 -10.53 6.55 -3.44
N GLY A 28 -9.20 6.66 -3.32
CA GLY A 28 -8.54 7.27 -2.17
C GLY A 28 -8.51 6.41 -0.91
N LYS A 29 -8.63 5.08 -1.03
CA LYS A 29 -8.49 4.15 0.12
C LYS A 29 -7.06 3.63 0.30
N LEU A 30 -6.26 3.65 -0.76
CA LEU A 30 -4.85 3.30 -0.75
C LEU A 30 -4.02 4.46 -1.30
N ARG A 31 -2.76 4.55 -0.86
CA ARG A 31 -1.78 5.49 -1.39
C ARG A 31 -0.58 4.73 -1.94
N LYS A 32 -0.10 5.15 -3.11
CA LYS A 32 1.12 4.61 -3.72
C LYS A 32 2.34 5.25 -3.06
N LEU A 33 3.26 4.43 -2.56
CA LEU A 33 4.54 4.87 -1.99
C LEU A 33 5.69 4.72 -3.01
N GLY A 34 5.62 3.76 -3.92
CA GLY A 34 6.70 3.46 -4.87
C GLY A 34 6.30 2.47 -5.97
N SER A 35 7.29 1.88 -6.64
CA SER A 35 7.03 0.86 -7.67
C SER A 35 6.41 -0.38 -7.02
N ARG A 36 5.15 -0.67 -7.36
CA ARG A 36 4.33 -1.74 -6.75
C ARG A 36 4.10 -1.64 -5.24
N LEU A 37 4.62 -0.61 -4.58
CA LEU A 37 4.53 -0.43 -3.13
C LEU A 37 3.35 0.49 -2.78
N TYR A 38 2.44 -0.02 -1.96
CA TYR A 38 1.23 0.68 -1.55
C TYR A 38 1.07 0.67 -0.04
N THR A 39 0.38 1.67 0.47
CA THR A 39 0.02 1.79 1.88
C THR A 39 -1.46 2.07 2.05
N ARG A 40 -1.99 1.57 3.17
CA ARG A 40 -3.33 1.91 3.67
C ARG A 40 -3.33 3.16 4.57
N ASN A 41 -2.15 3.64 4.98
CA ASN A 41 -2.02 4.81 5.82
C ASN A 41 -2.03 6.07 4.94
N LEU A 42 -3.15 6.79 5.00
CA LEU A 42 -3.38 8.01 4.24
C LEU A 42 -3.09 9.27 5.06
N THR A 43 -2.88 9.11 6.36
CA THR A 43 -2.76 10.19 7.33
C THR A 43 -1.32 10.60 7.58
N GLU A 44 -0.40 9.64 7.60
CA GLU A 44 1.01 9.92 7.86
C GLU A 44 1.76 10.33 6.59
N PRO A 45 2.81 11.16 6.72
CA PRO A 45 3.69 11.46 5.61
C PRO A 45 4.39 10.18 5.12
N PRO A 46 4.56 10.03 3.78
CA PRO A 46 5.08 8.80 3.19
C PRO A 46 6.48 8.46 3.69
N GLU A 47 7.30 9.45 4.03
CA GLU A 47 8.65 9.27 4.56
C GLU A 47 8.65 8.54 5.90
N ARG A 48 7.69 8.86 6.79
CA ARG A 48 7.54 8.16 8.07
C ARG A 48 7.07 6.73 7.89
N ILE A 49 6.12 6.53 6.98
CA ILE A 49 5.57 5.20 6.69
C ILE A 49 6.67 4.30 6.16
N VAL A 50 7.49 4.81 5.23
CA VAL A 50 8.65 4.09 4.70
C VAL A 50 9.67 3.82 5.80
N GLN A 51 10.04 4.82 6.61
CA GLN A 51 11.01 4.63 7.70
C GLN A 51 10.60 3.55 8.70
N ARG A 52 9.32 3.50 9.09
CA ARG A 52 8.79 2.48 10.02
C ARG A 52 8.77 1.07 9.42
N ASN A 53 8.65 0.98 8.10
CA ASN A 53 8.51 -0.28 7.36
C ASN A 53 9.77 -0.63 6.55
N LEU A 54 10.93 0.00 6.80
CA LEU A 54 12.17 -0.21 6.03
C LEU A 54 12.66 -1.67 6.07
N TRP A 55 12.60 -2.32 7.22
CA TRP A 55 13.13 -3.68 7.41
C TRP A 55 12.32 -4.81 6.77
N PRO A 56 10.97 -4.81 6.78
CA PRO A 56 10.19 -5.82 6.05
C PRO A 56 10.18 -5.65 4.52
N LEU A 57 10.82 -4.60 3.98
CA LEU A 57 10.90 -4.32 2.54
C LEU A 57 12.24 -4.72 1.89
N VAL A 58 13.20 -5.23 2.68
CA VAL A 58 14.51 -5.73 2.22
C VAL A 58 14.51 -7.25 2.17
#